data_AF-A0A7S0FSD7-F1
#
_entry.id   AF-A0A7S0FSD7-F1
#
_cell.length_a   1.000
_cell.length_b   1.000
_cell.length_c   1.000
_cell.angle_alpha   90.00
_cell.angle_beta   90.00
_cell.angle_gamma   90.00
#
_symmetry.space_group_name_H-M   'P 1'
#
loop_
_entity.id
_entity.type
_entity.pdbx_description
1 polymer ?
#
loop_
_entity_poly.entity_id
_entity_poly.type
_entity_poly.pdbx_seq_one_letter_code
_entity_poly.pdbx_strand_id
1 'polypeptide(L)'
;VVGFGCPASLSKDLSEQYNSIITTVVNDADMIPRMSGSTLAKAAIAIMNYDYTPKARRDAEQALKELQSNASILIGESDVKTAMGFVDKAIDQIIRPNIVKDGALRPQIEPELFPPGRCIHFYTDGYSVSGSYVPCTFFDELDVSRTMLDDHLIKRGYRRVFLELMREYHDDEHYSFDRKEFDF
;
A
#
# COMPACT_ATOMS: atom_id res chain seq x y z
N VAL A 1 -0.90 15.64 -23.00
CA VAL A 1 -1.74 14.44 -22.75
C VAL A 1 -1.76 14.19 -21.26
N VAL A 2 -2.93 13.88 -20.70
CA VAL A 2 -3.07 13.51 -19.28
C VAL A 2 -3.52 12.06 -19.20
N GLY A 3 -2.76 11.24 -18.47
CA GLY A 3 -3.08 9.84 -18.21
C GLY A 3 -3.34 9.61 -16.72
N PHE A 4 -4.14 8.59 -16.39
CA PHE A 4 -4.47 8.22 -15.01
C PHE A 4 -4.02 6.78 -14.77
N GLY A 5 -3.27 6.54 -13.69
CA GLY A 5 -2.83 5.20 -13.31
C GLY A 5 -2.04 4.51 -14.41
N CYS A 6 -1.21 5.26 -15.15
CA CYS A 6 -0.49 4.69 -16.28
C CYS A 6 0.56 3.69 -15.79
N PRO A 7 0.66 2.51 -16.42
CA PRO A 7 1.62 1.49 -16.00
C PRO A 7 3.05 1.95 -16.21
N ALA A 8 3.95 1.44 -15.36
CA ALA A 8 5.39 1.51 -15.57
C ALA A 8 5.74 0.84 -16.92
N SER A 9 6.05 1.66 -17.92
CA SER A 9 6.13 1.21 -19.32
C SER A 9 7.31 1.78 -20.09
N LEU A 10 7.95 2.84 -19.59
CA LEU A 10 9.08 3.50 -20.25
C LEU A 10 10.34 3.34 -19.42
N SER A 11 11.50 3.35 -20.07
CA SER A 11 12.76 3.60 -19.36
C SER A 11 12.74 4.99 -18.72
N LYS A 12 13.61 5.20 -17.72
CA LYS A 12 13.73 6.49 -17.03
C LYS A 12 13.96 7.65 -18.00
N ASP A 13 14.99 7.54 -18.85
CA ASP A 13 15.35 8.58 -19.82
C ASP A 13 14.20 8.92 -20.76
N LEU A 14 13.46 7.90 -21.20
CA LEU A 14 12.33 8.10 -22.09
C LEU A 14 11.16 8.77 -21.36
N SER A 15 10.86 8.37 -20.13
CA SER A 15 9.86 9.05 -19.30
C SER A 15 10.20 10.53 -19.13
N GLU A 16 11.45 10.85 -18.79
CA GLU A 16 11.91 12.23 -18.58
C GLU A 16 11.84 13.09 -19.86
N GLN A 17 12.16 12.52 -21.03
CA GLN A 17 12.02 13.21 -22.32
C GLN A 17 10.58 13.65 -22.62
N TYR A 18 9.59 12.88 -22.15
CA TYR A 18 8.17 13.19 -22.36
C TYR A 18 7.55 14.06 -21.25
N ASN A 19 8.33 14.54 -20.27
CA ASN A 19 7.82 15.40 -19.17
C ASN A 19 7.05 16.64 -19.67
N SER A 20 7.44 17.23 -20.79
CA SER A 20 6.78 18.40 -21.38
C SER A 20 5.46 18.08 -22.08
N ILE A 21 5.21 16.81 -22.43
CA ILE A 21 4.10 16.38 -23.30
C ILE A 21 3.08 15.54 -22.53
N ILE A 22 3.54 14.67 -21.63
CA ILE A 22 2.72 13.71 -20.89
C ILE A 22 2.73 14.07 -19.40
N THR A 23 1.54 14.05 -18.79
CA THR A 23 1.34 14.13 -17.34
C THR A 23 0.58 12.89 -16.89
N THR A 24 1.17 12.11 -16.01
CA THR A 24 0.53 10.94 -15.40
C THR A 24 0.06 11.29 -14.01
N VAL A 25 -1.22 11.07 -13.73
CA VAL A 25 -1.82 11.27 -12.42
C VAL A 25 -1.93 9.93 -11.72
N VAL A 26 -1.37 9.84 -10.52
CA VAL A 26 -1.27 8.62 -9.73
C VAL A 26 -1.93 8.84 -8.37
N ASN A 27 -2.86 7.96 -8.00
CA ASN A 27 -3.45 7.96 -6.67
C ASN A 27 -2.50 7.25 -5.68
N ASP A 28 -2.71 7.48 -4.38
CA ASP A 28 -1.74 7.17 -3.34
C ASP A 28 -1.31 5.71 -3.36
N ALA A 29 -2.27 4.80 -3.22
CA ALA A 29 -2.04 3.38 -3.19
C ALA A 29 -2.34 2.70 -4.54
N ASP A 30 -2.37 3.44 -5.66
CA ASP A 30 -2.51 2.82 -6.98
C ASP A 30 -1.28 1.97 -7.32
N MET A 31 -1.47 0.66 -7.44
CA MET A 31 -0.37 -0.26 -7.74
C MET A 31 0.10 -0.18 -9.19
N ILE A 32 -0.73 0.24 -10.16
CA ILE A 32 -0.41 0.09 -11.59
C ILE A 32 0.89 0.80 -12.00
N PRO A 33 1.15 2.04 -11.58
CA PRO A 33 2.40 2.74 -11.88
C PRO A 33 3.63 2.10 -11.20
N ARG A 34 3.41 1.21 -10.24
CA ARG A 34 4.41 0.50 -9.43
C ARG A 34 4.59 -0.96 -9.85
N MET A 35 3.85 -1.45 -10.85
CA MET A 35 3.87 -2.87 -11.28
C MET A 35 4.96 -3.20 -12.30
N SER A 36 6.19 -2.71 -12.10
CA SER A 36 7.33 -3.22 -12.88
C SER A 36 7.75 -4.61 -12.38
N GLY A 37 8.34 -5.44 -13.25
CA GLY A 37 8.81 -6.78 -12.85
C GLY A 37 9.82 -6.72 -11.70
N SER A 38 10.72 -5.73 -11.72
CA SER A 38 11.69 -5.49 -10.67
C SER A 38 11.05 -5.01 -9.37
N THR A 39 10.05 -4.13 -9.43
CA THR A 39 9.31 -3.67 -8.24
C THR A 39 8.52 -4.81 -7.58
N LEU A 40 7.90 -5.70 -8.37
CA LEU A 40 7.23 -6.90 -7.84
C LEU A 40 8.22 -7.86 -7.18
N ALA A 41 9.39 -8.05 -7.78
CA ALA A 41 10.45 -8.87 -7.20
C ALA A 41 11.00 -8.26 -5.89
N LYS A 42 11.21 -6.94 -5.83
CA LYS A 42 11.54 -6.21 -4.59
C LYS A 42 10.50 -6.48 -3.51
N ALA A 43 9.21 -6.32 -3.83
CA ALA A 43 8.12 -6.53 -2.88
C ALA A 43 8.08 -7.98 -2.36
N ALA A 44 8.25 -8.98 -3.24
CA ALA A 44 8.32 -10.37 -2.83
C ALA A 44 9.50 -10.65 -1.90
N ILE A 45 10.68 -10.08 -2.20
CA ILE A 45 11.86 -10.17 -1.33
C ILE A 45 11.60 -9.52 0.02
N ALA A 46 10.99 -8.34 0.06
CA ALA A 46 10.65 -7.64 1.29
C ALA A 46 9.69 -8.46 2.16
N ILE A 47 8.67 -9.07 1.55
CA ILE A 47 7.73 -9.99 2.22
C ILE A 47 8.47 -11.21 2.79
N MET A 48 9.32 -11.86 2.00
CA MET A 48 10.09 -13.03 2.46
C MET A 48 11.06 -12.70 3.59
N ASN A 49 11.59 -11.47 3.62
CA ASN A 49 12.53 -11.01 4.63
C ASN A 49 11.85 -10.37 5.86
N TYR A 50 10.54 -10.18 5.83
CA TYR A 50 9.84 -9.53 6.93
C TYR A 50 9.77 -10.47 8.15
N ASP A 51 10.16 -9.96 9.32
CA ASP A 51 10.03 -10.72 10.57
C ASP A 51 8.58 -10.72 11.06
N TYR A 52 7.87 -11.82 10.77
CA TYR A 52 6.50 -12.04 11.22
C TYR A 52 6.40 -12.44 12.70
N THR A 53 7.51 -12.74 13.39
CA THR A 53 7.55 -13.23 14.77
C THR A 53 6.73 -12.37 15.74
N PRO A 54 6.88 -11.02 15.78
CA PRO A 54 6.14 -10.19 16.74
C PRO A 54 4.63 -10.17 16.47
N LYS A 55 4.23 -10.23 15.19
CA LYS A 55 2.80 -10.26 14.80
C LYS A 55 2.18 -11.61 15.13
N ALA A 56 2.85 -12.70 14.79
CA ALA A 56 2.38 -14.05 15.11
C ALA A 56 2.20 -14.25 16.62
N ARG A 57 3.13 -13.75 17.45
CA ARG A 57 3.01 -13.79 18.92
C ARG A 57 1.79 -13.00 19.40
N ARG A 58 1.58 -11.79 18.87
CA ARG A 58 0.43 -10.95 19.20
C ARG A 58 -0.89 -11.63 18.85
N ASP A 59 -1.00 -12.18 17.65
CA ASP A 59 -2.23 -12.82 17.18
C ASP A 59 -2.57 -14.05 18.03
N ALA A 60 -1.56 -14.86 18.38
CA ALA A 60 -1.74 -15.99 19.27
C ALA A 60 -2.14 -15.58 20.70
N GLU A 61 -1.51 -14.53 21.25
CA GLU A 61 -1.87 -14.00 22.56
C GLU A 61 -3.31 -13.47 22.56
N GLN A 62 -3.70 -12.74 21.52
CA GLN A 62 -5.07 -12.22 21.37
C GLN A 62 -6.07 -13.36 21.29
N ALA A 63 -5.83 -14.38 20.45
CA ALA A 63 -6.70 -15.53 20.33
C ALA A 63 -6.86 -16.31 21.65
N LEU A 64 -5.77 -16.46 22.43
CA LEU A 64 -5.83 -17.11 23.74
C LEU A 64 -6.57 -16.27 24.78
N LYS A 65 -6.43 -14.94 24.75
CA LYS A 65 -7.20 -14.04 25.62
C LYS A 65 -8.68 -14.05 25.27
N GLU A 66 -9.03 -14.10 23.98
CA GLU A 66 -10.41 -14.25 23.53
C GLU A 66 -11.00 -15.61 23.92
N LEU A 67 -10.22 -16.68 23.87
CA LEU A 67 -10.63 -17.99 24.37
C LEU A 67 -10.88 -17.96 25.89
N GLN A 68 -9.96 -17.35 26.64
CA GLN A 68 -10.07 -17.20 28.09
C GLN A 68 -11.30 -16.37 28.48
N SER A 69 -11.57 -15.26 27.80
CA SER A 69 -12.73 -14.42 28.12
C SER A 69 -14.04 -15.16 27.91
N ASN A 70 -14.11 -16.04 26.91
CA ASN A 70 -15.29 -16.85 26.59
C ASN A 70 -15.42 -18.14 27.42
N ALA A 71 -14.33 -18.62 28.02
CA ALA A 71 -14.29 -19.87 28.80
C ALA A 71 -13.60 -19.67 30.17
N SER A 72 -13.81 -18.52 30.80
CA SER A 72 -13.08 -18.06 32.00
C SER A 72 -13.22 -18.97 33.22
N ILE A 73 -14.26 -19.79 33.26
CA ILE A 73 -14.48 -20.81 34.31
C ILE A 73 -13.55 -22.02 34.14
N LEU A 74 -13.12 -22.32 32.91
CA LEU A 74 -12.33 -23.49 32.54
C LEU A 74 -10.86 -23.15 32.25
N ILE A 75 -10.56 -21.90 31.88
CA ILE A 75 -9.23 -21.46 31.44
C ILE A 75 -8.76 -20.31 32.33
N GLY A 76 -7.76 -20.58 33.15
CA GLY A 76 -7.10 -19.59 33.99
C GLY A 76 -5.99 -18.84 33.25
N GLU A 77 -5.51 -17.74 33.86
CA GLU A 77 -4.36 -16.99 33.32
C GLU A 77 -3.08 -17.84 33.22
N SER A 78 -2.91 -18.81 34.14
CA SER A 78 -1.79 -19.75 34.11
C SER A 78 -1.81 -20.65 32.86
N ASP A 79 -3.00 -20.99 32.36
CA ASP A 79 -3.17 -21.84 31.18
C ASP A 79 -2.81 -21.06 29.92
N VAL A 80 -3.21 -19.78 29.83
CA VAL A 80 -2.79 -18.86 28.77
C VAL A 80 -1.27 -18.71 28.75
N LYS A 81 -0.64 -18.49 29.90
CA LYS A 81 0.83 -18.36 30.00
C LYS A 81 1.55 -19.65 29.58
N THR A 82 0.99 -20.80 29.94
CA THR A 82 1.51 -22.11 29.55
C THR A 82 1.39 -22.34 28.05
N ALA A 83 0.22 -22.04 27.47
CA ALA A 83 -0.03 -22.11 26.04
C ALA A 83 0.90 -21.18 25.25
N MET A 84 1.09 -19.93 25.72
CA MET A 84 2.05 -19.00 25.12
C MET A 84 3.49 -19.53 25.15
N GLY A 85 3.89 -20.26 26.20
CA GLY A 85 5.20 -20.92 26.24
C GLY A 85 5.39 -22.00 25.16
N PHE A 86 4.32 -22.68 24.73
CA PHE A 86 4.35 -23.61 23.59
C PHE A 86 4.35 -22.87 22.25
N VAL A 87 3.52 -21.83 22.13
CA VAL A 87 3.46 -20.97 20.95
C VAL A 87 4.82 -20.33 20.68
N ASP A 88 5.47 -19.76 21.69
CA ASP A 88 6.78 -19.13 21.57
C ASP A 88 7.83 -20.08 21.00
N LYS A 89 7.85 -21.33 21.49
CA LYS A 89 8.74 -22.38 20.97
C LYS A 89 8.42 -22.73 19.52
N ALA A 90 7.14 -22.85 19.17
CA ALA A 90 6.73 -23.15 17.80
C ALA A 90 7.07 -22.01 16.83
N ILE A 91 6.85 -20.75 17.24
CA ILE A 91 7.18 -19.56 16.47
C ILE A 91 8.70 -19.48 16.24
N ASP A 92 9.51 -19.68 17.27
CA ASP A 92 10.97 -19.65 17.15
C ASP A 92 11.54 -20.79 16.29
N GLN A 93 10.84 -21.93 16.19
CA GLN A 93 11.27 -23.07 15.37
C GLN A 93 10.78 -22.99 13.91
N ILE A 94 9.56 -22.49 13.69
CA ILE A 94 8.86 -22.57 12.40
C ILE A 94 8.82 -21.21 11.69
N ILE A 95 8.48 -20.14 12.42
CA ILE A 95 8.24 -18.78 11.87
C ILE A 95 9.50 -17.92 11.88
N ARG A 96 10.50 -18.30 12.66
CA ARG A 96 11.83 -17.67 12.65
C ARG A 96 12.83 -18.44 11.77
N PRO A 97 12.57 -18.74 10.47
CA PRO A 97 13.56 -19.46 9.67
C PRO A 97 14.61 -18.47 9.17
N ASN A 98 15.82 -18.50 9.74
CA ASN A 98 17.09 -18.18 9.07
C ASN A 98 17.21 -16.90 8.18
N ILE A 99 16.29 -15.92 8.26
CA ILE A 99 16.33 -14.67 7.46
C ILE A 99 17.67 -13.95 7.65
N VAL A 100 18.28 -14.14 8.82
CA VAL A 100 19.53 -13.51 9.24
C VAL A 100 20.77 -14.41 9.04
N LYS A 101 20.64 -15.73 8.89
CA LYS A 101 21.82 -16.62 8.94
C LYS A 101 22.73 -16.51 7.72
N ASP A 102 22.20 -16.14 6.57
CA ASP A 102 23.01 -15.93 5.37
C ASP A 102 23.53 -14.51 5.20
N GLY A 103 23.09 -13.55 6.03
CA GLY A 103 23.63 -12.17 6.11
C GLY A 103 23.57 -11.32 4.83
N ALA A 104 23.30 -11.94 3.68
CA ALA A 104 23.16 -11.30 2.40
C ALA A 104 21.70 -10.87 2.28
N LEU A 105 21.44 -9.60 2.58
CA LEU A 105 20.28 -8.92 2.00
C LEU A 105 20.28 -9.28 0.51
N ARG A 106 19.21 -9.94 0.05
CA ARG A 106 19.06 -10.22 -1.39
C ARG A 106 19.24 -8.90 -2.13
N PRO A 107 19.99 -8.90 -3.25
CA PRO A 107 20.38 -7.66 -3.92
C PRO A 107 19.16 -6.78 -4.19
N GLN A 108 19.28 -5.48 -3.91
CA GLN A 108 18.27 -4.51 -4.31
C GLN A 108 18.17 -4.54 -5.83
N ILE A 109 16.98 -4.85 -6.33
CA ILE A 109 16.69 -4.95 -7.75
C ILE A 109 16.26 -3.57 -8.24
N GLU A 110 17.07 -2.84 -8.98
CA GLU A 110 16.65 -1.52 -9.46
C GLU A 110 15.44 -1.60 -10.41
N PRO A 111 14.46 -0.67 -10.30
CA PRO A 111 13.36 -0.59 -11.24
C PRO A 111 13.85 -0.20 -12.63
N GLU A 112 13.32 -0.88 -13.64
CA GLU A 112 13.72 -0.65 -15.04
C GLU A 112 12.68 0.19 -15.79
N LEU A 113 11.44 0.18 -15.31
CA LEU A 113 10.30 0.80 -15.96
C LEU A 113 9.63 1.81 -15.04
N PHE A 114 9.23 2.92 -15.64
CA PHE A 114 8.66 4.08 -14.96
C PHE A 114 7.38 4.55 -15.66
N PRO A 115 6.49 5.23 -14.94
CA PRO A 115 5.31 5.85 -15.54
C PRO A 115 5.73 6.94 -16.54
N PRO A 116 4.92 7.21 -17.58
CA PRO A 116 5.31 8.12 -18.65
C PRO A 116 5.18 9.59 -18.25
N GLY A 117 6.21 10.38 -18.54
CA GLY A 117 6.21 11.83 -18.38
C GLY A 117 6.23 12.27 -16.91
N ARG A 118 5.76 13.51 -16.68
CA ARG A 118 5.76 14.08 -15.33
C ARG A 118 4.66 13.42 -14.52
N CYS A 119 4.89 13.18 -13.24
CA CYS A 119 3.88 12.56 -12.39
C CYS A 119 3.27 13.57 -11.40
N ILE A 120 1.96 13.46 -11.19
CA ILE A 120 1.23 14.10 -10.10
C ILE A 120 0.77 12.98 -9.17
N HIS A 121 1.19 13.02 -7.91
CA HIS A 121 0.78 12.10 -6.87
C HIS A 121 -0.33 12.75 -6.05
N PHE A 122 -1.50 12.12 -6.02
CA PHE A 122 -2.58 12.47 -5.10
C PHE A 122 -2.54 11.58 -3.87
N TYR A 123 -2.70 12.18 -2.70
CA TYR A 123 -2.66 11.50 -1.41
C TYR A 123 -3.60 12.16 -0.41
N THR A 124 -4.07 11.37 0.57
CA THR A 124 -4.86 11.89 1.69
C THR A 124 -3.92 12.44 2.76
N ASP A 125 -4.11 13.69 3.18
CA ASP A 125 -3.28 14.35 4.20
C ASP A 125 -3.87 14.29 5.62
N GLY A 126 -4.98 13.55 5.78
CA GLY A 126 -5.72 13.38 7.03
C GLY A 126 -6.91 14.33 7.18
N TYR A 127 -7.04 15.35 6.34
CA TYR A 127 -8.19 16.25 6.29
C TYR A 127 -8.88 16.26 4.92
N SER A 128 -8.09 16.34 3.84
CA SER A 128 -8.58 16.33 2.46
C SER A 128 -7.64 15.52 1.54
N VAL A 129 -7.69 15.82 0.24
CA VAL A 129 -6.79 15.25 -0.77
C VAL A 129 -5.86 16.33 -1.27
N SER A 130 -4.58 16.10 -1.06
CA SER A 130 -3.49 16.93 -1.56
C SER A 130 -2.88 16.31 -2.82
N GLY A 131 -2.26 17.16 -3.66
CA GLY A 131 -1.59 16.74 -4.89
C GLY A 131 -0.25 17.43 -5.09
N SER A 132 0.78 16.66 -5.43
CA SER A 132 2.13 17.20 -5.66
C SER A 132 2.76 16.62 -6.92
N TYR A 133 3.65 17.41 -7.54
CA TYR A 133 4.50 16.90 -8.60
C TYR A 133 5.62 16.06 -8.00
N VAL A 134 5.77 14.84 -8.50
CA VAL A 134 6.80 13.88 -8.06
C VAL A 134 7.61 13.38 -9.25
N PRO A 135 8.89 13.02 -9.04
CA PRO A 135 9.67 12.36 -10.08
C PRO A 135 9.05 11.00 -10.43
N CYS A 136 9.27 10.52 -11.65
CA CYS A 136 8.76 9.21 -12.08
C CYS A 136 9.32 8.05 -11.23
N THR A 137 10.47 8.24 -10.59
CA THR A 137 11.10 7.29 -9.64
C THR A 137 10.36 7.18 -8.31
N PHE A 138 9.42 8.07 -7.99
CA PHE A 138 8.64 7.97 -6.75
C PHE A 138 7.78 6.69 -6.66
N PHE A 139 7.52 6.06 -7.81
CA PHE A 139 6.73 4.83 -7.93
C PHE A 139 7.59 3.58 -8.15
N ASP A 140 8.85 3.62 -7.72
CA ASP A 140 9.81 2.52 -7.83
C ASP A 140 9.53 1.34 -6.89
N GLU A 141 8.75 1.59 -5.84
CA GLU A 141 8.41 0.61 -4.82
C GLU A 141 6.90 0.39 -4.70
N LEU A 142 6.54 -0.86 -4.42
CA LEU A 142 5.16 -1.25 -4.13
C LEU A 142 4.99 -1.27 -2.61
N ASP A 143 4.40 -0.22 -2.07
CA ASP A 143 4.00 -0.19 -0.66
C ASP A 143 2.69 -0.97 -0.47
N VAL A 144 2.79 -2.17 0.10
CA VAL A 144 1.63 -3.06 0.30
C VAL A 144 0.78 -2.54 1.47
N SER A 145 -0.19 -1.71 1.14
CA SER A 145 -1.17 -1.14 2.07
C SER A 145 -2.56 -1.75 1.90
N ARG A 146 -3.43 -1.59 2.91
CA ARG A 146 -4.84 -2.02 2.82
C ARG A 146 -5.65 -1.16 1.83
N THR A 147 -5.30 0.12 1.73
CA THR A 147 -5.96 1.10 0.86
C THR A 147 -5.70 0.86 -0.62
N MET A 148 -4.68 0.06 -0.95
CA MET A 148 -4.40 -0.38 -2.32
C MET A 148 -5.61 -1.06 -2.99
N LEU A 149 -6.40 -1.83 -2.23
CA LEU A 149 -7.63 -2.44 -2.76
C LEU A 149 -8.71 -1.39 -3.03
N ASP A 150 -8.81 -0.37 -2.17
CA ASP A 150 -9.79 0.71 -2.32
C ASP A 150 -9.47 1.59 -3.53
N ASP A 151 -8.18 1.85 -3.75
CA ASP A 151 -7.69 2.69 -4.84
C ASP A 151 -7.71 1.98 -6.20
N HIS A 152 -7.49 0.67 -6.23
CA HIS A 152 -7.35 -0.10 -7.47
C HIS A 152 -8.57 -0.95 -7.84
N LEU A 153 -9.27 -1.57 -6.87
CA LEU A 153 -10.34 -2.56 -7.12
C LEU A 153 -11.77 -2.03 -6.89
N ILE A 154 -11.94 -0.87 -6.26
CA ILE A 154 -13.27 -0.28 -6.04
C ILE A 154 -13.51 0.84 -7.06
N LYS A 155 -14.72 0.87 -7.64
CA LYS A 155 -15.23 1.95 -8.55
C LYS A 155 -15.09 3.39 -8.00
N ARG A 156 -14.62 3.56 -6.76
CA ARG A 156 -14.49 4.83 -6.05
C ARG A 156 -13.09 5.45 -6.16
N GLY A 157 -12.04 4.76 -6.64
CA GLY A 157 -10.64 5.23 -6.66
C GLY A 157 -10.40 6.68 -7.12
N TYR A 158 -9.98 6.90 -8.37
CA TYR A 158 -9.73 8.26 -8.87
C TYR A 158 -10.95 9.19 -8.76
N ARG A 159 -12.17 8.65 -8.96
CA ARG A 159 -13.40 9.47 -8.90
C ARG A 159 -13.57 10.14 -7.54
N ARG A 160 -13.32 9.46 -6.43
CA ARG A 160 -13.47 10.05 -5.09
C ARG A 160 -12.45 11.15 -4.85
N VAL A 161 -11.19 10.88 -5.20
CA VAL A 161 -10.10 11.84 -5.11
C VAL A 161 -10.41 13.11 -5.92
N PHE A 162 -10.85 12.94 -7.16
CA PHE A 162 -11.28 14.07 -7.99
C PHE A 162 -12.50 14.78 -7.42
N LEU A 163 -13.45 14.05 -6.84
CA LEU A 163 -14.64 14.66 -6.24
C LEU A 163 -14.26 15.56 -5.08
N GLU A 164 -13.38 15.08 -4.20
CA GLU A 164 -12.88 15.84 -3.04
C GLU A 164 -12.08 17.07 -3.50
N LEU A 165 -11.20 16.91 -4.49
CA LEU A 165 -10.48 18.04 -5.10
C LEU A 165 -11.42 19.10 -5.68
N MET A 166 -12.48 18.68 -6.38
CA MET A 166 -13.44 19.62 -6.97
C MET A 166 -14.32 20.31 -5.92
N ARG A 167 -14.68 19.61 -4.83
CA ARG A 167 -15.38 20.23 -3.69
C ARG A 167 -14.56 21.33 -3.05
N GLU A 168 -13.26 21.07 -2.86
CA GLU A 168 -12.32 22.05 -2.33
C GLU A 168 -12.12 23.23 -3.31
N TYR A 169 -11.94 22.94 -4.61
CA TYR A 169 -11.80 23.97 -5.63
C TYR A 169 -13.03 24.89 -5.75
N HIS A 170 -14.23 24.34 -5.59
CA HIS A 170 -15.48 25.08 -5.67
C HIS A 170 -15.95 25.67 -4.32
N ASP A 171 -15.28 25.34 -3.21
CA ASP A 171 -15.75 25.64 -1.85
C ASP A 171 -17.21 25.17 -1.62
N ASP A 172 -17.58 24.00 -2.17
CA ASP A 172 -18.91 23.40 -2.09
C ASP A 172 -18.81 21.92 -1.71
N GLU A 173 -19.02 21.60 -0.43
CA GLU A 173 -19.03 20.21 0.08
C GLU A 173 -20.10 19.33 -0.57
N HIS A 174 -21.17 19.92 -1.10
CA HIS A 174 -22.26 19.24 -1.79
C HIS A 174 -22.03 19.14 -3.29
N TYR A 175 -20.87 19.56 -3.80
CA TYR A 175 -20.51 19.33 -5.20
C TYR A 175 -20.54 17.83 -5.49
N SER A 176 -21.08 17.49 -6.65
CA SER A 176 -21.16 16.13 -7.17
C SER A 176 -21.07 16.18 -8.69
N PHE A 177 -20.35 15.24 -9.29
CA PHE A 177 -20.24 15.15 -10.75
C PHE A 177 -21.58 14.93 -11.47
N ASP A 178 -22.60 14.45 -10.74
CA ASP A 178 -23.90 14.08 -11.29
C ASP A 178 -24.94 15.20 -11.16
N ARG A 179 -24.56 16.44 -10.76
CA ARG A 179 -25.48 17.59 -10.82
C ARG A 179 -25.86 17.80 -12.28
N LYS A 180 -27.05 17.33 -12.67
CA LYS A 180 -27.77 17.88 -13.82
C LYS A 180 -27.94 19.37 -13.51
N GLU A 181 -27.30 20.22 -14.31
CA GLU A 181 -27.66 21.63 -14.38
C GLU A 181 -29.17 21.66 -14.58
N PHE A 182 -29.90 22.12 -13.56
CA PHE A 182 -31.31 22.42 -13.75
C PHE A 182 -31.37 23.69 -14.58
N ASP A 183 -32.04 23.53 -15.73
CA ASP A 183 -32.41 24.58 -16.68
C ASP A 183 -32.87 25.86 -15.98
N PHE A 184 -32.28 26.99 -16.41
CA PHE A 184 -32.93 28.30 -16.38
C PHE A 184 -32.91 28.88 -17.79
#